data_AF-A0A8D0AWF5-F1
#
_entry.id   AF-A0A8D0AWF5-F1
#
_cell.length_a   1.000
_cell.length_b   1.000
_cell.length_c   1.000
_cell.angle_alpha   90.00
_cell.angle_beta   90.00
_cell.angle_gamma   90.00
#
_symmetry.space_group_name_H-M   'P 1'
#
loop_
_entity.id
_entity.type
_entity.pdbx_description
1 polymer ?
#
loop_
_entity_poly.entity_id
_entity_poly.type
_entity_poly.pdbx_seq_one_letter_code
_entity_poly.pdbx_strand_id
1 'polypeptide(L)'
;MALVTALRRLAHVRLREYSWRTAAVTSSAGAWLTGQRSFTTGTQSLRSDNKVTVHFINRDGEKVTAKGSPGDSLLDIVINEDLDFDGFGACEGTLACSTCHLIFDEDVYKTLGPVTDEEMDMLDLAYGLTDTSRLGCQICLTKSLEGLVARVPESVADIRQSKDGSS
;
A
#
# COMPACT_ATOMS: atom_id res chain seq x y z
N MET A 1 48.62 -32.71 3.24
CA MET A 1 49.47 -31.70 3.93
C MET A 1 49.36 -30.38 3.17
N ALA A 2 49.71 -29.24 3.79
CA ALA A 2 49.16 -27.89 3.51
C ALA A 2 47.65 -27.84 3.87
N LEU A 3 47.11 -27.13 4.89
CA LEU A 3 47.52 -26.02 5.78
C LEU A 3 47.49 -24.58 5.20
N VAL A 4 46.44 -23.81 5.59
CA VAL A 4 46.27 -22.32 5.73
C VAL A 4 46.60 -21.43 4.50
N THR A 5 45.95 -20.30 4.15
CA THR A 5 45.11 -19.24 4.78
C THR A 5 44.22 -18.61 3.64
N ALA A 6 43.14 -17.84 3.77
CA ALA A 6 42.44 -17.04 4.80
C ALA A 6 40.93 -17.40 4.86
N LEU A 7 40.03 -16.92 5.74
CA LEU A 7 39.87 -15.75 6.65
C LEU A 7 39.21 -14.46 6.08
N ARG A 8 37.87 -14.44 6.18
CA ARG A 8 36.96 -13.31 6.53
C ARG A 8 36.90 -12.05 5.65
N ARG A 9 35.67 -11.73 5.23
CA ARG A 9 34.95 -10.49 5.61
C ARG A 9 33.44 -10.71 5.61
N LEU A 10 32.85 -10.79 6.81
CA LEU A 10 31.39 -10.76 7.01
C LEU A 10 30.95 -9.30 7.14
N ALA A 11 29.99 -8.86 6.33
CA ALA A 11 29.33 -7.57 6.50
C ALA A 11 28.13 -7.74 7.44
N HIS A 12 28.33 -7.44 8.74
CA HIS A 12 27.26 -7.56 9.73
C HIS A 12 26.19 -6.47 9.56
N VAL A 13 24.93 -6.88 9.64
CA VAL A 13 23.78 -6.00 9.88
C VAL A 13 24.07 -5.15 11.13
N ARG A 14 23.98 -3.83 10.99
CA ARG A 14 24.23 -2.89 12.08
C ARG A 14 22.91 -2.49 12.74
N LEU A 15 22.48 -3.30 13.71
CA LEU A 15 21.34 -3.00 14.58
C LEU A 15 21.52 -1.61 15.20
N ARG A 16 20.52 -0.74 15.04
CA ARG A 16 20.53 0.63 15.58
C ARG A 16 19.85 0.64 16.94
N GLU A 17 20.55 0.16 17.95
CA GLU A 17 20.07 0.11 19.32
C GLU A 17 19.72 1.52 19.82
N TYR A 18 18.47 1.72 20.24
CA TYR A 18 18.02 2.97 20.85
C TYR A 18 18.61 3.06 22.26
N SER A 19 19.49 4.04 22.50
CA SER A 19 20.05 4.30 23.82
C SER A 19 19.02 5.03 24.70
N TRP A 20 18.54 4.36 25.75
CA TRP A 20 17.62 4.91 26.74
C TRP A 20 18.35 5.11 28.08
N ARG A 21 17.95 6.19 28.81
CA ARG A 21 18.55 6.66 30.08
C ARG A 21 19.94 7.32 29.88
N THR A 22 20.40 8.26 30.72
CA THR A 22 19.85 8.78 31.98
C THR A 22 19.69 10.30 31.92
N ALA A 23 18.56 10.83 32.38
CA ALA A 23 18.42 12.25 32.68
C ALA A 23 19.06 12.57 34.05
N ALA A 24 19.87 13.62 34.12
CA ALA A 24 20.36 14.18 35.38
C ALA A 24 19.47 15.36 35.81
N VAL A 25 19.16 15.44 37.11
CA VAL A 25 18.32 16.50 37.68
C VAL A 25 19.18 17.58 38.34
N THR A 26 18.91 18.84 38.01
CA THR A 26 19.40 20.01 38.74
C THR A 26 18.23 20.92 39.07
N SER A 27 17.89 21.02 40.35
CA SER A 27 16.79 21.84 40.84
C SER A 27 17.21 23.31 41.00
N SER A 28 16.41 24.23 40.51
CA SER A 28 16.43 25.64 40.92
C SER A 28 14.99 26.10 41.20
N ALA A 29 14.77 26.69 42.37
CA ALA A 29 13.42 27.02 42.83
C ALA A 29 12.86 28.28 42.16
N GLY A 30 11.60 28.21 41.74
CA GLY A 30 10.80 29.34 41.30
C GLY A 30 9.34 29.09 41.70
N ALA A 31 8.76 29.99 42.48
CA ALA A 31 7.35 29.92 42.89
C ALA A 31 6.43 30.52 41.81
N TRP A 32 5.19 30.84 42.23
CA TRP A 32 4.16 31.63 41.55
C TRP A 32 2.98 30.87 40.92
N LEU A 33 1.85 31.06 41.60
CA LEU A 33 0.46 31.11 41.12
C LEU A 33 -0.26 29.79 40.79
N THR A 34 -1.39 29.65 41.49
CA THR A 34 -2.45 28.66 41.29
C THR A 34 -3.01 28.72 39.87
N GLY A 35 -2.97 27.59 39.16
CA GLY A 35 -3.49 27.49 37.81
C GLY A 35 -3.42 26.07 37.26
N GLN A 36 -4.14 25.13 37.89
CA GLN A 36 -4.27 23.74 37.43
C GLN A 36 -5.06 23.68 36.11
N ARG A 37 -4.40 24.06 35.01
CA ARG A 37 -4.81 23.66 33.66
C ARG A 37 -4.51 22.17 33.55
N SER A 38 -5.50 21.34 33.78
CA SER A 38 -5.40 19.90 33.52
C SER A 38 -5.11 19.70 32.03
N PHE A 39 -3.85 19.41 31.70
CA PHE A 39 -3.48 18.94 30.38
C PHE A 39 -4.09 17.54 30.19
N THR A 40 -5.30 17.50 29.61
CA THR A 40 -5.99 16.27 29.26
C THR A 40 -5.29 15.58 28.10
N THR A 41 -4.21 14.85 28.43
CA THR A 41 -3.59 13.84 27.57
C THR A 41 -4.64 12.77 27.27
N GLY A 42 -5.37 12.92 26.16
CA GLY A 42 -6.61 12.17 25.94
C GLY A 42 -7.17 12.28 24.53
N THR A 43 -6.42 11.83 23.51
CA THR A 43 -6.97 11.40 22.20
C THR A 43 -5.95 10.57 21.39
N GLN A 44 -5.25 9.63 22.03
CA GLN A 44 -4.44 8.61 21.32
C GLN A 44 -5.07 7.22 21.43
N SER A 45 -6.13 6.97 20.65
CA SER A 45 -6.51 5.64 20.10
C SER A 45 -7.83 5.73 19.32
N LEU A 46 -7.80 6.24 18.08
CA LEU A 46 -8.94 6.18 17.13
C LEU A 46 -8.46 5.87 15.70
N ARG A 47 -7.33 5.16 15.54
CA ARG A 47 -6.70 4.86 14.24
C ARG A 47 -6.63 3.37 13.89
N SER A 48 -7.18 2.46 14.72
CA SER A 48 -7.17 1.01 14.46
C SER A 48 -8.56 0.39 14.29
N ASP A 49 -9.58 0.88 15.00
CA ASP A 49 -10.96 0.35 14.98
C ASP A 49 -11.78 0.63 13.70
N ASN A 50 -11.15 1.16 12.65
CA ASN A 50 -11.84 1.56 11.42
C ASN A 50 -11.04 1.22 10.15
N LYS A 51 -10.26 0.14 10.16
CA LYS A 51 -9.75 -0.47 8.93
C LYS A 51 -10.79 -1.44 8.33
N VAL A 52 -10.79 -1.58 7.01
CA VAL A 52 -11.63 -2.46 6.20
C VAL A 52 -10.74 -3.50 5.50
N THR A 53 -11.15 -4.77 5.49
CA THR A 53 -10.36 -5.88 4.92
C THR A 53 -10.54 -5.96 3.41
N VAL A 54 -9.44 -6.08 2.67
CA VAL A 54 -9.41 -6.24 1.20
C VAL A 54 -8.60 -7.47 0.84
N HIS A 55 -9.05 -8.21 -0.16
CA HIS A 55 -8.31 -9.32 -0.75
C HIS A 55 -7.86 -8.99 -2.17
N PHE A 56 -6.60 -9.27 -2.45
CA PHE A 56 -6.02 -9.20 -3.79
C PHE A 56 -5.66 -10.59 -4.28
N ILE A 57 -5.95 -10.91 -5.53
CA ILE A 57 -5.44 -12.11 -6.21
C ILE A 57 -4.34 -11.66 -7.18
N ASN A 58 -3.10 -12.05 -6.90
CA ASN A 58 -1.94 -11.73 -7.72
C ASN A 58 -1.94 -12.52 -9.05
N ARG A 59 -1.04 -12.19 -9.97
CA ARG A 59 -0.87 -12.84 -11.29
C ARG A 59 -0.68 -14.35 -11.17
N ASP A 60 0.11 -14.78 -10.19
CA ASP A 60 0.39 -16.18 -9.87
C ASP A 60 -0.78 -16.92 -9.21
N GLY A 61 -1.91 -16.25 -8.99
CA GLY A 61 -3.09 -16.79 -8.31
C GLY A 61 -3.04 -16.75 -6.78
N GLU A 62 -1.95 -16.24 -6.18
CA GLU A 62 -1.86 -16.09 -4.72
C GLU A 62 -2.87 -15.05 -4.20
N LYS A 63 -3.63 -15.43 -3.16
CA LYS A 63 -4.60 -14.55 -2.50
C LYS A 63 -3.97 -13.85 -1.31
N VAL A 64 -3.52 -12.61 -1.52
CA VAL A 64 -2.99 -11.71 -0.48
C VAL A 64 -4.15 -11.00 0.22
N THR A 65 -3.99 -10.66 1.51
CA THR A 65 -5.01 -9.96 2.31
C THR A 65 -4.39 -8.78 3.02
N ALA A 66 -4.94 -7.59 2.78
CA ALA A 66 -4.47 -6.31 3.31
C ALA A 66 -5.63 -5.54 3.97
N LYS A 67 -5.33 -4.45 4.67
CA LYS A 67 -6.36 -3.66 5.36
C LYS A 67 -6.18 -2.15 5.11
N GLY A 68 -7.09 -1.56 4.34
CA GLY A 68 -7.15 -0.11 4.14
C GLY A 68 -8.01 0.60 5.17
N SER A 69 -7.98 1.94 5.16
CA SER A 69 -8.94 2.82 5.83
C SER A 69 -10.01 3.24 4.81
N PRO A 70 -11.28 3.44 5.23
CA PRO A 70 -12.27 4.06 4.35
C PRO A 70 -11.81 5.45 3.88
N GLY A 71 -11.69 5.62 2.57
CA GLY A 71 -11.10 6.80 1.92
C GLY A 71 -9.77 6.52 1.20
N ASP A 72 -9.01 5.49 1.60
CA ASP A 72 -7.78 5.06 0.91
C ASP A 72 -8.15 4.43 -0.44
N SER A 73 -7.43 4.70 -1.54
CA SER A 73 -7.64 3.98 -2.80
C SER A 73 -7.09 2.55 -2.75
N LEU A 74 -7.51 1.65 -3.64
CA LEU A 74 -6.93 0.30 -3.69
C LEU A 74 -5.42 0.33 -4.02
N LEU A 75 -4.94 1.36 -4.74
CA LEU A 75 -3.52 1.61 -4.94
C LEU A 75 -2.82 2.00 -3.62
N ASP A 76 -3.43 2.87 -2.82
CA ASP A 76 -2.87 3.23 -1.50
C ASP A 76 -2.76 2.01 -0.59
N ILE A 77 -3.68 1.05 -0.65
CA ILE A 77 -3.60 -0.18 0.15
C ILE A 77 -2.41 -1.05 -0.29
N VAL A 78 -2.20 -1.20 -1.60
CA VAL A 78 -1.06 -1.93 -2.17
C VAL A 78 0.27 -1.33 -1.71
N ILE A 79 0.39 0.00 -1.75
CA ILE A 79 1.61 0.71 -1.35
C ILE A 79 1.81 0.70 0.18
N ASN A 80 0.77 1.01 0.97
CA ASN A 80 0.91 1.17 2.43
C ASN A 80 1.11 -0.15 3.19
N GLU A 81 0.70 -1.28 2.62
CA GLU A 81 0.88 -2.61 3.23
C GLU A 81 2.00 -3.43 2.54
N ASP A 82 2.82 -2.78 1.68
CA ASP A 82 4.04 -3.32 1.03
C ASP A 82 3.77 -4.58 0.18
N LEU A 83 2.79 -4.51 -0.73
CA LEU A 83 2.40 -5.64 -1.59
C LEU A 83 3.18 -5.65 -2.92
N ASP A 84 4.00 -6.68 -3.12
CA ASP A 84 4.86 -6.84 -4.31
C ASP A 84 4.07 -7.28 -5.57
N PHE A 85 3.42 -6.30 -6.22
CA PHE A 85 2.77 -6.45 -7.51
C PHE A 85 3.58 -5.74 -8.59
N ASP A 86 4.48 -6.47 -9.27
CA ASP A 86 5.42 -5.92 -10.24
C ASP A 86 4.78 -4.98 -11.27
N GLY A 87 5.33 -3.76 -11.39
CA GLY A 87 4.87 -2.71 -12.29
C GLY A 87 3.49 -2.09 -11.95
N PHE A 88 2.84 -2.47 -10.86
CA PHE A 88 1.52 -1.96 -10.50
C PHE A 88 1.57 -0.48 -10.08
N GLY A 89 0.64 0.34 -10.59
CA GLY A 89 0.47 1.72 -10.15
C GLY A 89 1.57 2.71 -10.55
N ALA A 90 2.30 2.46 -11.64
CA ALA A 90 3.49 3.19 -12.09
C ALA A 90 3.33 4.72 -12.33
N CYS A 91 2.10 5.27 -12.29
CA CYS A 91 1.83 6.72 -12.33
C CYS A 91 1.46 7.33 -10.97
N GLU A 92 1.62 6.61 -9.87
CA GLU A 92 1.30 7.07 -8.50
C GLU A 92 -0.14 7.60 -8.36
N GLY A 93 -1.08 7.00 -9.11
CA GLY A 93 -2.50 7.34 -9.09
C GLY A 93 -2.91 8.56 -9.94
N THR A 94 -1.99 9.21 -10.63
CA THR A 94 -2.23 10.44 -11.43
C THR A 94 -3.07 10.27 -12.71
N LEU A 95 -3.78 9.14 -12.86
CA LEU A 95 -4.60 8.77 -14.03
C LEU A 95 -3.84 8.83 -15.39
N ALA A 96 -2.52 8.63 -15.37
CA ALA A 96 -1.66 8.72 -16.55
C ALA A 96 -1.19 7.34 -17.09
N CYS A 97 -1.76 6.22 -16.61
CA CYS A 97 -1.49 4.88 -17.12
C CYS A 97 -2.56 3.86 -16.66
N SER A 98 -2.62 2.70 -17.35
CA SER A 98 -3.48 1.57 -17.03
C SER A 98 -2.90 0.56 -16.01
N THR A 99 -1.68 0.75 -15.50
CA THR A 99 -0.95 -0.27 -14.70
C THR A 99 -1.55 -0.57 -13.32
N CYS A 100 -2.56 0.20 -12.86
CA CYS A 100 -3.31 -0.08 -11.64
C CYS A 100 -4.66 -0.79 -11.90
N HIS A 101 -4.86 -1.31 -13.13
CA HIS A 101 -6.03 -2.08 -13.53
C HIS A 101 -6.26 -3.28 -12.61
N LEU A 102 -7.49 -3.40 -12.12
CA LEU A 102 -8.01 -4.51 -11.33
C LEU A 102 -9.33 -5.01 -11.92
N ILE A 103 -9.58 -6.31 -11.81
CA ILE A 103 -10.81 -6.98 -12.24
C ILE A 103 -11.60 -7.41 -10.99
N PHE A 104 -12.91 -7.18 -10.99
CA PHE A 104 -13.79 -7.45 -9.85
C PHE A 104 -14.88 -8.48 -10.20
N ASP A 105 -15.41 -9.16 -9.19
CA ASP A 105 -16.67 -9.91 -9.34
C ASP A 105 -17.82 -8.94 -9.66
N GLU A 106 -18.77 -9.36 -10.50
CA GLU A 106 -19.85 -8.47 -10.99
C GLU A 106 -20.60 -7.75 -9.86
N ASP A 107 -20.87 -8.45 -8.76
CA ASP A 107 -21.67 -7.91 -7.64
C ASP A 107 -20.89 -6.88 -6.81
N VAL A 108 -19.56 -6.98 -6.78
CA VAL A 108 -18.69 -5.92 -6.25
C VAL A 108 -18.68 -4.75 -7.23
N TYR A 109 -18.44 -5.01 -8.52
CA TYR A 109 -18.38 -4.00 -9.58
C TYR A 109 -19.63 -3.10 -9.62
N LYS A 110 -20.83 -3.68 -9.50
CA LYS A 110 -22.13 -2.97 -9.42
C LYS A 110 -22.21 -1.97 -8.24
N THR A 111 -21.34 -2.07 -7.24
CA THR A 111 -21.27 -1.13 -6.09
C THR A 111 -20.19 -0.06 -6.21
N LEU A 112 -19.27 -0.16 -7.18
CA LEU A 112 -18.13 0.77 -7.35
C LEU A 112 -18.50 2.12 -7.99
N GLY A 113 -19.78 2.36 -8.25
CA GLY A 113 -20.25 3.54 -8.98
C GLY A 113 -19.89 3.52 -10.47
N PRO A 114 -20.24 4.57 -11.22
CA PRO A 114 -19.88 4.68 -12.63
C PRO A 114 -18.37 4.81 -12.84
N VAL A 115 -17.94 4.46 -14.05
CA VAL A 115 -16.62 4.80 -14.61
C VAL A 115 -16.71 6.21 -15.20
N THR A 116 -15.64 7.02 -15.17
CA THR A 116 -15.61 8.30 -15.88
C THR A 116 -15.04 8.12 -17.29
N ASP A 117 -15.29 9.09 -18.17
CA ASP A 117 -14.79 9.06 -19.54
C ASP A 117 -13.25 9.02 -19.56
N GLU A 118 -12.58 9.74 -18.65
CA GLU A 118 -11.12 9.75 -18.54
C GLU A 118 -10.55 8.44 -17.94
N GLU A 119 -11.29 7.77 -17.04
CA GLU A 119 -10.91 6.43 -16.59
C GLU A 119 -11.08 5.40 -17.72
N MET A 120 -12.13 5.53 -18.55
CA MET A 120 -12.32 4.70 -19.75
C MET A 120 -11.23 4.90 -20.80
N ASP A 121 -10.86 6.14 -21.13
CA ASP A 121 -9.74 6.46 -22.04
C ASP A 121 -8.43 5.76 -21.64
N MET A 122 -8.20 5.57 -20.33
CA MET A 122 -7.04 4.85 -19.80
C MET A 122 -7.27 3.33 -19.70
N LEU A 123 -8.50 2.86 -19.46
CA LEU A 123 -8.85 1.43 -19.44
C LEU A 123 -8.79 0.80 -20.84
N ASP A 124 -9.08 1.53 -21.91
CA ASP A 124 -8.87 1.07 -23.30
C ASP A 124 -7.40 0.76 -23.63
N LEU A 125 -6.46 1.24 -22.79
CA LEU A 125 -5.02 0.93 -22.84
C LEU A 125 -4.61 -0.19 -21.86
N ALA A 126 -5.56 -0.89 -21.21
CA ALA A 126 -5.29 -1.96 -20.27
C ALA A 126 -5.15 -3.33 -20.96
N TYR A 127 -4.23 -4.16 -20.46
CA TYR A 127 -4.08 -5.53 -20.96
C TYR A 127 -5.14 -6.43 -20.30
N GLY A 128 -5.92 -7.15 -21.11
CA GLY A 128 -6.95 -8.05 -20.60
C GLY A 128 -8.15 -7.30 -19.98
N LEU A 129 -8.57 -6.19 -20.61
CA LEU A 129 -9.78 -5.46 -20.23
C LEU A 129 -11.02 -6.36 -20.22
N THR A 130 -11.92 -6.12 -19.27
CA THR A 130 -13.19 -6.86 -19.05
C THR A 130 -14.32 -5.90 -18.65
N ASP A 131 -15.57 -6.36 -18.77
CA ASP A 131 -16.77 -5.60 -18.38
C ASP A 131 -16.82 -5.19 -16.89
N THR A 132 -15.98 -5.82 -16.04
CA THR A 132 -15.86 -5.53 -14.60
C THR A 132 -14.50 -4.96 -14.19
N SER A 133 -13.76 -4.39 -15.16
CA SER A 133 -12.46 -3.75 -14.93
C SER A 133 -12.60 -2.33 -14.39
N ARG A 134 -11.70 -1.93 -13.48
CA ARG A 134 -11.53 -0.53 -13.01
C ARG A 134 -10.05 -0.21 -12.79
N LEU A 135 -9.69 1.07 -12.74
CA LEU A 135 -8.39 1.52 -12.26
C LEU A 135 -8.40 1.60 -10.73
N GLY A 136 -7.58 0.80 -10.07
CA GLY A 136 -7.55 0.69 -8.60
C GLY A 136 -7.22 2.00 -7.86
N CYS A 137 -6.60 2.98 -8.53
CA CYS A 137 -6.40 4.32 -7.97
C CYS A 137 -7.68 5.18 -7.91
N GLN A 138 -8.70 4.88 -8.73
CA GLN A 138 -9.99 5.59 -8.71
C GLN A 138 -10.99 4.94 -7.74
N ILE A 139 -10.72 3.73 -7.26
CA ILE A 139 -11.60 3.00 -6.33
C ILE A 139 -11.20 3.30 -4.88
N CYS A 140 -11.90 4.27 -4.28
CA CYS A 140 -11.77 4.58 -2.85
C CYS A 140 -12.49 3.54 -1.98
N LEU A 141 -11.82 3.03 -0.95
CA LEU A 141 -12.35 2.02 -0.04
C LEU A 141 -13.52 2.57 0.80
N THR A 142 -14.56 1.76 0.98
CA THR A 142 -15.73 2.10 1.81
C THR A 142 -16.13 0.91 2.69
N LYS A 143 -16.90 1.16 3.75
CA LYS A 143 -17.32 0.10 4.69
C LYS A 143 -18.19 -1.00 4.08
N SER A 144 -18.85 -0.71 2.96
CA SER A 144 -19.63 -1.67 2.17
C SER A 144 -18.77 -2.65 1.36
N LEU A 145 -17.46 -2.41 1.27
CA LEU A 145 -16.51 -3.24 0.53
C LEU A 145 -15.65 -4.14 1.45
N GLU A 146 -16.14 -4.42 2.67
CA GLU A 146 -15.47 -5.37 3.59
C GLU A 146 -15.41 -6.77 2.99
N GLY A 147 -14.19 -7.30 2.83
CA GLY A 147 -13.94 -8.61 2.24
C GLY A 147 -13.99 -8.64 0.71
N LEU A 148 -13.96 -7.48 0.03
CA LEU A 148 -13.91 -7.42 -1.44
C LEU A 148 -12.74 -8.25 -1.99
N VAL A 149 -12.94 -8.83 -3.18
CA VAL A 149 -11.88 -9.49 -3.95
C VAL A 149 -11.61 -8.68 -5.21
N ALA A 150 -10.34 -8.33 -5.42
CA ALA A 150 -9.84 -7.70 -6.63
C ALA A 150 -8.73 -8.56 -7.24
N ARG A 151 -8.77 -8.81 -8.55
CA ARG A 151 -7.76 -9.60 -9.26
C ARG A 151 -6.84 -8.70 -10.10
N VAL A 152 -5.54 -8.91 -9.97
CA VAL A 152 -4.52 -8.34 -10.84
C VAL A 152 -4.51 -9.10 -12.18
N PRO A 153 -4.52 -8.42 -13.34
CA PRO A 153 -4.42 -9.06 -14.66
C PRO A 153 -3.03 -9.70 -14.88
N GLU A 154 -2.98 -10.73 -15.71
CA GLU A 154 -1.77 -11.55 -15.97
C GLU A 154 -0.58 -10.77 -16.55
N SER A 155 -0.82 -9.58 -17.11
CA SER A 155 0.21 -8.61 -17.50
C SER A 155 -0.32 -7.19 -17.31
N VAL A 156 0.58 -6.24 -17.06
CA VAL A 156 0.31 -4.80 -17.23
C VAL A 156 0.89 -4.33 -18.57
N ALA A 157 0.27 -3.32 -19.17
CA ALA A 157 0.72 -2.73 -20.42
C ALA A 157 1.76 -1.61 -20.15
N ASP A 158 3.05 -1.97 -20.05
CA ASP A 158 4.12 -0.97 -20.22
C ASP A 158 4.45 -0.83 -21.72
N ILE A 159 4.17 0.37 -22.25
CA ILE A 159 4.45 0.77 -23.64
C ILE A 159 5.94 0.62 -24.01
N ARG A 160 6.84 0.52 -23.03
CA ARG A 160 8.29 0.31 -23.24
C ARG A 160 8.69 -1.15 -23.49
N GLN A 161 7.81 -2.13 -23.29
CA GLN A 161 8.15 -3.55 -23.51
C GLN A 161 8.01 -3.95 -24.99
N SER A 162 9.02 -3.62 -25.79
CA SER A 162 9.23 -4.23 -27.10
C SER A 162 9.52 -5.74 -26.96
N LYS A 163 8.87 -6.58 -27.78
CA LYS A 163 9.06 -8.04 -27.79
C LYS A 163 10.33 -8.45 -28.54
N ASP A 164 11.47 -7.95 -28.09
CA ASP A 164 12.78 -8.14 -28.72
C ASP A 164 13.40 -9.49 -28.32
N GLY A 165 12.84 -10.60 -28.80
CA GLY A 165 13.31 -11.94 -28.39
C GLY A 165 12.70 -13.17 -29.07
N SER A 166 12.21 -13.09 -30.32
CA SER A 166 11.62 -14.28 -31.00
C SER A 166 11.70 -14.26 -32.53
N SER A 167 12.92 -14.33 -33.10
CA SER A 167 13.28 -15.06 -34.33
C SER A 167 14.80 -15.01 -34.56
#